data_AF-A0A958ZW71-F1
#
_entry.id   AF-A0A958ZW71-F1
#
_cell.length_a   1.000
_cell.length_b   1.000
_cell.length_c   1.000
_cell.angle_alpha   90.00
_cell.angle_beta   90.00
_cell.angle_gamma   90.00
#
_symmetry.space_group_name_H-M   'P 1'
#
loop_
_entity.id
_entity.type
_entity.pdbx_description
1 polymer ?
#
loop_
_entity_poly.entity_id
_entity_poly.type
_entity_poly.pdbx_seq_one_letter_code
_entity_poly.pdbx_strand_id
1 'polypeptide(L)'
;GFSNIRELQLLRETGMHTLEVLKAATYNSAKTLRQDKIGLVRPGYIADLLIIDGSPLYNLRYMYSFGALTVDNDGKMFRKGGIVHTIKDGIVIENAKLMEEVEKMVAESKTEGRLSAMEEPFVIKKD
;
A
#
# COMPACT_ATOMS: atom_id res chain seq x y z
N GLY A 1 -5.76 -0.24 0.90
CA GLY A 1 -5.63 0.15 -0.52
C GLY A 1 -4.49 1.15 -0.69
N PHE A 2 -4.25 1.64 -1.91
CA PHE A 2 -3.18 2.60 -2.19
C PHE A 2 -3.29 3.89 -1.36
N SER A 3 -4.52 4.32 -1.05
CA SER A 3 -4.80 5.50 -0.21
C SER A 3 -4.29 5.36 1.22
N ASN A 4 -4.31 4.16 1.81
CA ASN A 4 -3.85 3.95 3.19
C ASN A 4 -2.39 4.39 3.38
N ILE A 5 -1.51 4.08 2.42
CA ILE A 5 -0.10 4.49 2.51
C ILE A 5 0.05 6.01 2.37
N ARG A 6 -0.85 6.67 1.62
CA ARG A 6 -0.87 8.14 1.55
C ARG A 6 -1.33 8.74 2.87
N GLU A 7 -2.33 8.16 3.53
CA GLU A 7 -2.77 8.58 4.86
C GLU A 7 -1.64 8.48 5.90
N LEU A 8 -0.86 7.38 5.89
CA LEU A 8 0.31 7.24 6.76
C LEU A 8 1.37 8.32 6.50
N GLN A 9 1.59 8.69 5.23
CA GLN A 9 2.48 9.80 4.89
C GLN A 9 1.94 11.13 5.43
N LEU A 10 0.63 11.38 5.34
CA LEU A 10 0.02 12.59 5.89
C LEU A 10 0.18 12.65 7.41
N LEU A 11 0.00 11.54 8.13
CA LEU A 11 0.27 11.48 9.58
C LEU A 11 1.72 11.81 9.92
N ARG A 12 2.67 11.40 9.08
CA ARG A 12 4.08 11.78 9.22
C ARG A 12 4.29 13.28 8.93
N GLU A 13 3.66 13.81 7.89
CA GLU A 13 3.73 15.23 7.49
C GLU A 13 3.12 16.17 8.55
N THR A 14 2.13 15.70 9.33
CA THR A 14 1.55 16.47 10.45
C THR A 14 2.42 16.49 11.72
N GLY A 15 3.54 15.76 11.72
CA GLY A 15 4.54 15.81 12.79
C GLY A 15 4.72 14.52 13.59
N MET A 16 3.93 13.46 13.33
CA MET A 16 4.12 12.18 14.03
C MET A 16 5.46 11.55 13.67
N HIS A 17 6.09 10.85 14.63
CA HIS A 17 7.27 10.04 14.32
C HIS A 17 6.89 8.82 13.47
N THR A 18 7.75 8.41 12.53
CA THR A 18 7.45 7.27 11.64
C THR A 18 7.07 6.01 12.42
N LEU A 19 7.73 5.76 13.55
CA LEU A 19 7.41 4.64 14.43
C LEU A 19 6.01 4.77 15.06
N GLU A 20 5.57 5.97 15.40
CA GLU A 20 4.23 6.23 15.93
C GLU A 20 3.16 6.03 14.85
N VAL A 21 3.44 6.45 13.61
CA VAL A 21 2.58 6.18 12.46
C VAL A 21 2.41 4.67 12.25
N LEU A 22 3.49 3.89 12.31
CA LEU A 22 3.40 2.43 12.18
C LEU A 22 2.65 1.78 13.35
N LYS A 23 2.86 2.27 14.58
CA LYS A 23 2.08 1.82 15.75
C LYS A 23 0.60 2.15 15.61
N ALA A 24 0.28 3.34 15.10
CA ALA A 24 -1.09 3.76 14.79
C ALA A 24 -1.73 2.80 13.78
N ALA A 25 -1.02 2.48 12.70
CA ALA A 25 -1.49 1.59 11.64
C ALA A 25 -1.61 0.10 12.04
N THR A 26 -0.98 -0.32 13.16
CA THR A 26 -0.91 -1.72 13.57
C THR A 26 -1.45 -1.91 15.00
N TYR A 27 -0.58 -1.91 16.00
CA TYR A 27 -0.90 -2.22 17.39
C TYR A 27 -2.00 -1.34 18.00
N ASN A 28 -1.95 -0.02 17.79
CA ASN A 28 -2.94 0.89 18.39
C ASN A 28 -4.32 0.73 17.76
N SER A 29 -4.38 0.48 16.45
CA SER A 29 -5.64 0.15 15.76
C SER A 29 -6.21 -1.16 16.27
N ALA A 30 -5.39 -2.21 16.37
CA ALA A 30 -5.80 -3.50 16.92
C ALA A 30 -6.34 -3.38 18.35
N LYS A 31 -5.63 -2.64 19.21
CA LYS A 31 -6.04 -2.37 20.60
C LYS A 31 -7.37 -1.60 20.67
N THR A 32 -7.53 -0.56 19.84
CA THR A 32 -8.76 0.24 19.78
C THR A 32 -9.96 -0.62 19.38
N LEU A 33 -9.76 -1.54 18.43
CA LEU A 33 -10.79 -2.47 17.94
C LEU A 33 -10.95 -3.73 18.81
N ARG A 34 -10.23 -3.84 19.94
CA ARG A 34 -10.23 -5.02 20.83
C ARG A 34 -9.88 -6.32 20.09
N GLN A 35 -8.90 -6.23 19.19
CA GLN A 35 -8.38 -7.37 18.42
C GLN A 35 -7.05 -7.82 19.03
N ASP A 36 -7.11 -8.79 19.93
CA ASP A 36 -5.96 -9.17 20.76
C ASP A 36 -4.88 -10.00 20.04
N LYS A 37 -5.20 -10.53 18.85
CA LYS A 37 -4.34 -11.45 18.10
C LYS A 37 -3.71 -10.84 16.84
N ILE A 38 -3.85 -9.54 16.60
CA ILE A 38 -3.28 -8.85 15.42
C ILE A 38 -2.47 -7.61 15.82
N GLY A 39 -1.77 -7.02 14.85
CA GLY A 39 -1.07 -5.73 15.01
C GLY A 39 0.30 -5.81 15.70
N LEU A 40 0.81 -7.00 16.02
CA LEU A 40 2.15 -7.24 16.53
C LEU A 40 2.75 -8.50 15.91
N VAL A 41 4.08 -8.49 15.73
CA VAL A 41 4.84 -9.67 15.31
C VAL A 41 5.30 -10.41 16.57
N ARG A 42 4.52 -11.41 17.00
CA ARG A 42 4.79 -12.18 18.23
C ARG A 42 4.17 -13.59 18.13
N PRO A 43 4.79 -14.63 18.75
CA PRO A 43 4.15 -15.94 18.83
C PRO A 43 2.74 -15.88 19.42
N GLY A 44 1.81 -16.65 18.83
CA GLY A 44 0.39 -16.67 19.22
C GLY A 44 -0.49 -15.62 18.52
N TYR A 45 0.09 -14.73 17.71
CA TYR A 45 -0.63 -13.77 16.88
C TYR A 45 -0.90 -14.35 15.49
N ILE A 46 -1.94 -13.84 14.83
CA ILE A 46 -2.26 -14.15 13.44
C ILE A 46 -1.11 -13.63 12.56
N ALA A 47 -0.69 -14.44 11.59
CA ALA A 47 0.37 -14.11 10.65
C ALA A 47 -0.14 -13.15 9.55
N ASP A 48 -0.39 -11.91 9.95
CA ASP A 48 -0.66 -10.78 9.06
C ASP A 48 0.61 -9.93 8.95
N LEU A 49 1.38 -10.13 7.88
CA LEU A 49 2.72 -9.55 7.70
C LEU A 49 2.86 -8.92 6.32
N LEU A 50 3.59 -7.81 6.26
CA LEU A 50 4.09 -7.23 5.02
C LEU A 50 5.61 -7.42 4.98
N ILE A 51 6.10 -8.15 3.98
CA ILE A 51 7.53 -8.29 3.71
C ILE A 51 7.90 -7.22 2.70
N ILE A 52 8.77 -6.30 3.09
CA ILE A 52 9.08 -5.10 2.34
C ILE A 52 10.58 -5.08 2.04
N ASP A 53 10.94 -4.78 0.80
CA ASP A 53 12.32 -4.46 0.45
C ASP A 53 12.63 -3.02 0.91
N GLY A 54 13.50 -2.90 1.90
CA GLY A 54 13.80 -1.64 2.58
C GLY A 54 12.90 -1.38 3.80
N SER A 55 13.40 -0.53 4.71
CA SER A 55 12.72 -0.26 5.97
C SER A 55 11.75 0.93 5.85
N PRO A 56 10.46 0.75 6.22
CA PRO A 56 9.46 1.82 6.19
C PRO A 56 9.71 2.90 7.25
N LEU A 57 10.62 2.65 8.21
CA LEU A 57 11.06 3.68 9.16
C LEU A 57 11.81 4.82 8.48
N TYR A 58 12.54 4.52 7.40
CA TYR A 58 13.25 5.51 6.60
C TYR A 58 12.36 6.12 5.53
N ASN A 59 11.51 5.32 4.89
CA ASN A 59 10.63 5.78 3.83
C ASN A 59 9.32 4.97 3.78
N LEU A 60 8.23 5.58 4.26
CA LEU A 60 6.89 4.96 4.23
C LEU A 60 6.43 4.58 2.81
N ARG A 61 6.98 5.21 1.78
CA ARG A 61 6.66 4.89 0.37
C ARG A 61 7.12 3.49 -0.04
N TYR A 62 8.03 2.85 0.70
CA TYR A 62 8.35 1.43 0.46
C TYR A 62 7.17 0.49 0.75
N MET A 63 6.15 0.96 1.48
CA MET A 63 4.92 0.20 1.70
C MET A 63 3.96 0.19 0.50
N TYR A 64 4.27 0.91 -0.59
CA TYR A 64 3.55 0.72 -1.85
C TYR A 64 3.99 -0.57 -2.53
N SER A 65 3.06 -1.30 -3.14
CA SER A 65 3.38 -2.53 -3.90
C SER A 65 4.42 -2.29 -5.01
N PHE A 66 4.49 -1.08 -5.55
CA PHE A 66 5.41 -0.68 -6.62
C PHE A 66 6.65 0.09 -6.12
N GLY A 67 6.87 0.14 -4.81
CA GLY A 67 8.01 0.84 -4.19
C GLY A 67 7.97 2.37 -4.31
N ALA A 68 9.12 3.01 -4.09
CA ALA A 68 9.27 4.46 -4.13
C ALA A 68 10.18 4.89 -5.29
N LEU A 69 9.84 6.00 -5.95
CA LEU A 69 10.74 6.65 -6.91
C LEU A 69 11.92 7.28 -6.16
N THR A 70 13.12 7.07 -6.69
CA THR A 70 14.38 7.64 -6.21
C THR A 70 15.29 7.91 -7.41
N VAL A 71 16.44 8.52 -7.17
CA VAL A 71 17.43 8.87 -8.20
C VAL A 71 18.76 8.21 -7.87
N ASP A 72 19.49 7.78 -8.89
CA ASP A 72 20.87 7.33 -8.72
C ASP A 72 21.84 8.53 -8.73
N ASN A 73 23.14 8.24 -8.62
CA ASN A 73 24.19 9.27 -8.60
C ASN A 73 24.27 10.05 -9.93
N ASP A 74 23.77 9.48 -11.02
CA ASP A 74 23.75 10.08 -12.36
C ASP A 74 22.43 10.84 -12.62
N GLY A 75 21.54 10.92 -11.62
CA GLY A 75 20.25 11.62 -11.69
C GLY A 75 19.14 10.84 -12.42
N LYS A 76 19.37 9.57 -12.76
CA LYS A 76 18.37 8.73 -13.42
C LYS A 76 17.35 8.23 -12.40
N MET A 77 16.06 8.40 -12.71
CA MET A 77 14.97 7.92 -11.86
C MET A 77 14.83 6.40 -11.94
N PHE A 78 14.70 5.76 -10.78
CA PHE A 78 14.39 4.34 -10.66
C PHE A 78 13.48 4.07 -9.45
N ARG A 79 12.87 2.89 -9.37
CA ARG A 79 12.05 2.45 -8.23
C ARG A 79 12.89 1.61 -7.27
N LYS A 80 12.76 1.89 -5.98
CA LYS A 80 13.43 1.16 -4.90
C LYS A 80 12.43 0.71 -3.85
N GLY A 81 12.65 -0.48 -3.31
CA GLY A 81 11.83 -1.09 -2.29
C GLY A 81 10.48 -1.56 -2.82
N GLY A 82 9.52 -1.71 -1.92
CA GLY A 82 8.18 -2.20 -2.26
C GLY A 82 7.82 -3.45 -1.48
N ILE A 83 6.55 -3.83 -1.53
CA ILE A 83 6.09 -5.08 -0.92
C ILE A 83 6.52 -6.25 -1.80
N VAL A 84 7.30 -7.17 -1.22
CA VAL A 84 7.74 -8.41 -1.86
C VAL A 84 6.71 -9.52 -1.63
N HIS A 85 6.24 -9.67 -0.39
CA HIS A 85 5.20 -10.63 -0.04
C HIS A 85 4.19 -10.00 0.91
N THR A 86 2.92 -10.35 0.69
CA THR A 86 1.86 -10.12 1.67
C THR A 86 1.52 -11.46 2.28
N ILE A 87 1.56 -11.55 3.61
CA ILE A 87 1.12 -12.74 4.34
C ILE A 87 -0.17 -12.35 5.05
N LYS A 88 -1.27 -13.04 4.73
CA LYS A 88 -2.57 -12.82 5.34
C LYS A 88 -3.05 -14.13 5.94
N ASP A 89 -3.31 -14.14 7.25
CA ASP A 89 -3.75 -15.34 7.97
C ASP A 89 -2.82 -16.55 7.74
N GLY A 90 -1.52 -16.30 7.53
CA GLY A 90 -0.51 -17.31 7.22
C GLY A 90 -0.41 -17.74 5.75
N ILE A 91 -1.29 -17.23 4.88
CA ILE A 91 -1.23 -17.47 3.42
C ILE A 91 -0.25 -16.48 2.81
N VAL A 92 0.78 -17.00 2.14
CA VAL A 92 1.80 -16.19 1.46
C VAL A 92 1.35 -15.83 0.06
N ILE A 93 1.33 -14.55 -0.25
CA ILE A 93 0.99 -13.98 -1.55
C ILE A 93 2.23 -13.31 -2.11
N GLU A 94 2.60 -13.69 -3.33
CA GLU A 94 3.70 -13.05 -4.07
C GLU A 94 3.14 -11.77 -4.74
N ASN A 95 3.73 -10.63 -4.41
CA ASN A 95 3.14 -9.33 -4.75
C ASN A 95 3.33 -8.98 -6.24
N ALA A 96 4.40 -9.42 -6.90
CA ALA A 96 4.61 -9.16 -8.32
C ALA A 96 3.55 -9.87 -9.18
N LYS A 97 3.23 -11.13 -8.87
CA LYS A 97 2.14 -11.88 -9.54
C LYS A 97 0.78 -11.22 -9.32
N LEU A 98 0.49 -10.83 -8.08
CA LEU A 98 -0.76 -10.13 -7.76
C LEU A 98 -0.90 -8.83 -8.56
N MET A 99 0.19 -8.07 -8.72
CA MET A 99 0.17 -6.83 -9.49
C MET A 99 -0.04 -7.08 -10.99
N GLU A 100 0.53 -8.14 -11.55
CA GLU A 100 0.30 -8.55 -12.94
C GLU A 100 -1.18 -8.92 -13.18
N GLU A 101 -1.79 -9.66 -12.25
CA GLU A 101 -3.22 -10.00 -12.31
C GLU A 101 -4.10 -8.76 -12.21
N VAL A 102 -3.79 -7.84 -11.29
CA VAL A 102 -4.52 -6.57 -11.14
C VAL A 102 -4.38 -5.71 -12.40
N GLU A 103 -3.20 -5.64 -12.99
CA GLU A 103 -2.97 -4.91 -14.24
C GLU A 103 -3.85 -5.46 -15.38
N LYS A 104 -3.91 -6.78 -15.52
CA LYS A 104 -4.77 -7.46 -16.49
C LYS A 104 -6.25 -7.14 -16.25
N MET A 105 -6.72 -7.26 -15.00
CA MET A 105 -8.11 -6.92 -14.64
C MET A 105 -8.46 -5.46 -14.98
N VAL A 106 -7.54 -4.53 -14.71
CA VAL A 106 -7.73 -3.11 -15.04
C VAL A 106 -7.77 -2.91 -16.56
N ALA A 107 -6.89 -3.56 -17.32
CA ALA A 107 -6.88 -3.49 -18.77
C ALA A 107 -8.18 -4.01 -19.39
N GLU A 108 -8.66 -5.17 -18.95
CA GLU A 108 -9.94 -5.77 -19.37
C GLU A 108 -11.12 -4.84 -19.04
N SER A 109 -11.15 -4.28 -17.82
CA SER A 109 -12.23 -3.38 -17.39
C SER A 109 -12.36 -2.12 -18.26
N LYS A 110 -11.24 -1.60 -18.78
CA LYS A 110 -11.22 -0.45 -19.68
C LYS A 110 -11.71 -0.78 -21.10
N THR A 111 -11.63 -2.05 -21.50
CA THR A 111 -12.13 -2.50 -22.80
C THR A 111 -13.62 -2.85 -22.77
N GLU A 112 -14.14 -3.32 -21.63
CA GLU A 112 -15.53 -3.74 -21.45
C GLU A 112 -16.44 -2.62 -20.88
N GLY A 113 -15.86 -1.61 -20.24
CA GLY A 113 -16.58 -0.56 -19.52
C GLY A 113 -16.89 0.68 -20.37
N ARG A 114 -18.13 1.17 -20.27
CA ARG A 114 -18.48 2.57 -20.57
C ARG A 114 -17.52 3.49 -19.82
N LEU A 115 -17.04 4.52 -20.52
CA LEU A 115 -16.22 5.60 -19.96
C LEU A 115 -16.84 6.07 -18.63
N SER A 116 -16.05 6.01 -17.56
CA SER A 116 -16.49 6.51 -16.26
C SER A 116 -16.55 8.04 -16.27
N ALA A 117 -17.28 8.64 -15.33
CA ALA A 117 -17.28 10.10 -15.15
C ALA A 117 -15.88 10.68 -14.84
N MET A 118 -14.89 9.85 -14.49
CA MET A 118 -13.49 10.26 -14.37
C MET A 118 -12.74 10.24 -15.71
N GLU A 119 -13.19 9.45 -16.67
CA GLU A 119 -12.59 9.32 -18.01
C GLU A 119 -13.22 10.32 -19.00
N GLU A 120 -14.49 10.69 -18.82
CA GLU A 120 -15.15 11.81 -19.52
C GLU A 120 -15.79 12.82 -18.54
N PRO A 121 -15.01 13.65 -17.85
CA PRO A 121 -15.53 14.54 -16.79
C PRO A 121 -16.45 15.70 -17.26
N PHE A 122 -16.88 15.74 -18.52
CA PHE A 122 -17.65 16.86 -19.09
C PHE A 122 -18.76 16.48 -20.08
N VAL A 123 -19.33 15.26 -20.03
CA VAL A 123 -20.52 14.94 -20.85
C VAL A 123 -21.74 15.68 -20.29
N ILE A 124 -21.88 16.95 -20.67
CA ILE A 124 -23.09 17.72 -20.46
C ILE A 124 -24.11 17.20 -21.47
N LYS A 125 -25.16 16.51 -21.00
CA LYS A 125 -26.32 16.21 -21.85
C LYS A 125 -26.89 17.54 -22.34
N LYS A 126 -26.85 17.78 -23.66
CA LYS A 126 -27.69 18.77 -24.30
C LYS A 126 -29.08 18.15 -24.42
N ASP A 127 -30.03 18.67 -23.67
CA ASP A 127 -31.46 18.49 -23.93
C ASP A 127 -31.86 19.21 -25.24
#